data_AF-A0A7C2M9K2-F1
#
_entry.id   AF-A0A7C2M9K2-F1
#
_cell.length_a   1.000
_cell.length_b   1.000
_cell.length_c   1.000
_cell.angle_alpha   90.00
_cell.angle_beta   90.00
_cell.angle_gamma   90.00
#
_symmetry.space_group_name_H-M   'P 1'
#
loop_
_entity.id
_entity.type
_entity.pdbx_description
1 polymer ?
#
loop_
_entity_poly.entity_id
_entity_poly.type
_entity_poly.pdbx_seq_one_letter_code
_entity_poly.pdbx_strand_id
1 'polypeptide(L)' 'MTEEISYTAAYNELQEIVLEMENSEIGIDELDTRIKRASELLKICKDKLFKTEKEVAQVLEEIRNYSVE' A
#
# COMPACT_ATOMS: atom_id res chain seq x y z
N MET A 1 -3.83 -18.81 -7.00
CA MET A 1 -3.05 -18.22 -5.89
C MET A 1 -2.96 -16.74 -6.17
N THR A 2 -3.66 -15.91 -5.39
CA THR A 2 -3.53 -14.46 -5.45
C THR A 2 -2.19 -14.09 -4.82
N GLU A 3 -1.21 -13.70 -5.63
CA GLU A 3 0.07 -13.22 -5.13
C GLU A 3 -0.17 -11.99 -4.23
N GLU A 4 0.18 -12.08 -2.95
CA GLU A 4 0.17 -10.91 -2.06
C GLU A 4 1.31 -9.97 -2.48
N ILE A 5 0.96 -8.90 -3.18
CA ILE A 5 1.91 -7.84 -3.53
C ILE A 5 2.50 -7.21 -2.26
N SER A 6 3.81 -6.91 -2.25
CA SER A 6 4.46 -6.22 -1.15
C SER A 6 4.08 -4.73 -1.11
N TYR A 7 4.30 -4.03 0.02
CA TYR A 7 4.05 -2.58 0.08
C TYR A 7 4.89 -1.86 -0.98
N THR A 8 6.18 -2.17 -1.04
CA THR A 8 7.11 -1.57 -1.99
C THR A 8 6.70 -1.81 -3.44
N ALA A 9 6.28 -3.03 -3.77
CA ALA A 9 5.81 -3.33 -5.12
C ALA A 9 4.53 -2.55 -5.45
N ALA A 10 3.56 -2.50 -4.53
CA ALA A 10 2.32 -1.75 -4.73
C ALA A 10 2.56 -0.24 -4.85
N TYR A 11 3.51 0.29 -4.07
CA TYR A 11 3.90 1.69 -4.12
C TYR A 11 4.61 2.03 -5.44
N ASN A 12 5.54 1.20 -5.89
CA ASN A 12 6.24 1.41 -7.16
C ASN A 12 5.27 1.38 -8.34
N GLU A 13 4.37 0.40 -8.40
CA GLU A 13 3.35 0.32 -9.44
C GLU A 13 2.41 1.55 -9.42
N LEU A 14 2.07 2.03 -8.22
CA LEU A 14 1.28 3.25 -8.08
C LEU A 14 2.02 4.48 -8.62
N GLN A 15 3.32 4.60 -8.36
CA GLN A 15 4.14 5.68 -8.90
C GLN A 15 4.24 5.61 -10.43
N GLU A 16 4.39 4.41 -11.00
CA GLU A 16 4.38 4.21 -12.46
C GLU A 16 3.06 4.68 -13.08
N ILE A 17 1.92 4.27 -12.50
CA ILE A 17 0.60 4.72 -12.99
C ILE A 17 0.49 6.24 -12.95
N VAL A 18 0.94 6.88 -11.87
CA VAL A 18 0.90 8.35 -11.75
C VAL A 18 1.78 9.01 -12.81
N LEU A 19 2.98 8.50 -13.05
CA LEU A 19 3.89 9.02 -14.08
C LEU A 19 3.29 8.90 -15.49
N GLU A 20 2.71 7.75 -15.82
CA GLU A 20 2.03 7.54 -17.10
C GLU A 20 0.82 8.49 -17.28
N MET A 21 0.09 8.77 -16.19
CA MET A 21 -1.02 9.73 -16.17
C MET A 21 -0.54 11.17 -16.39
N GLU A 22 0.55 11.56 -15.74
CA GLU A 22 1.14 12.90 -15.86
C GLU A 22 1.74 13.14 -17.26
N ASN A 23 2.35 12.12 -17.85
CA ASN A 23 2.93 12.20 -19.18
C ASN A 23 1.88 12.19 -20.31
N SER A 24 0.58 12.10 -19.98
CA SER A 24 -0.52 12.01 -20.96
C SER A 24 -0.36 10.83 -21.92
N GLU A 25 0.34 9.78 -21.50
CA GLU A 25 0.54 8.54 -22.29
C GLU A 25 -0.68 7.63 -22.22
N ILE A 26 -1.64 7.94 -21.33
CA ILE A 26 -2.87 7.17 -21.12
C ILE A 26 -4.02 7.75 -21.95
N GLY A 27 -4.59 6.93 -22.84
CA GLY A 27 -5.81 7.26 -23.56
C GLY A 27 -7.03 7.34 -22.64
N ILE A 28 -8.04 8.13 -23.02
CA ILE A 28 -9.27 8.34 -22.23
C ILE A 28 -9.97 7.02 -21.86
N ASP A 29 -9.91 6.01 -22.73
CA ASP A 29 -10.51 4.69 -22.52
C ASP A 29 -9.74 3.85 -21.50
N GLU A 30 -8.43 4.05 -21.38
CA GLU A 30 -7.57 3.34 -20.42
C GLU A 30 -7.52 4.01 -19.04
N LEU A 31 -7.91 5.29 -18.98
CA LEU A 31 -7.88 6.10 -17.76
C LEU A 31 -8.73 5.49 -16.63
N ASP A 32 -9.94 5.00 -16.95
CA ASP A 32 -10.82 4.35 -15.96
C ASP A 32 -10.16 3.09 -15.37
N THR A 33 -9.49 2.30 -16.21
CA THR A 33 -8.79 1.07 -15.76
C THR A 33 -7.61 1.42 -14.87
N ARG A 34 -6.81 2.43 -15.25
CA ARG A 34 -5.63 2.88 -14.49
C ARG A 34 -6.03 3.48 -13.14
N ILE A 35 -7.11 4.26 -13.09
CA ILE A 35 -7.66 4.82 -11.84
C ILE A 35 -8.15 3.71 -10.89
N LYS A 36 -8.85 2.68 -11.42
CA LYS A 36 -9.28 1.53 -10.61
C LYS A 36 -8.08 0.79 -10.03
N ARG A 37 -7.06 0.54 -10.84
CA ARG A 37 -5.83 -0.12 -10.38
C ARG A 37 -5.10 0.70 -9.32
N ALA A 38 -4.91 2.00 -9.54
CA ALA A 38 -4.32 2.91 -8.55
C ALA A 38 -5.09 2.89 -7.22
N SER A 39 -6.43 2.82 -7.27
CA SER A 39 -7.29 2.74 -6.10
C SER A 39 -7.10 1.43 -5.31
N GLU A 40 -6.94 0.30 -6.01
CA GLU A 40 -6.61 -0.99 -5.38
C GLU A 40 -5.24 -0.96 -4.71
N LEU A 41 -4.22 -0.43 -5.39
CA LEU A 41 -2.86 -0.31 -4.86
C LEU A 41 -2.82 0.58 -3.61
N LEU A 42 -3.53 1.72 -3.64
CA LEU A 42 -3.68 2.60 -2.48
C LEU A 42 -4.30 1.87 -1.28
N LYS A 43 -5.33 1.04 -1.51
CA LYS A 43 -5.95 0.26 -0.44
C LYS A 43 -4.97 -0.73 0.17
N ILE A 44 -4.19 -1.44 -0.66
CA ILE A 44 -3.16 -2.37 -0.20
C ILE A 44 -2.08 -1.66 0.62
N CYS A 45 -1.61 -0.50 0.15
CA CYS A 45 -0.64 0.32 0.86
C CYS A 45 -1.18 0.74 2.23
N LYS A 46 -2.43 1.21 2.29
CA LYS A 46 -3.08 1.62 3.53
C LYS A 46 -3.27 0.46 4.51
N ASP A 47 -3.71 -0.71 4.03
CA ASP A 47 -3.92 -1.89 4.86
C ASP A 47 -2.61 -2.38 5.48
N LYS A 48 -1.51 -2.38 4.71
CA LYS A 48 -0.17 -2.75 5.23
C LYS A 48 0.35 -1.76 6.26
N LEU A 49 0.17 -0.45 6.03
CA LEU A 49 0.56 0.56 7.02
C LEU A 49 -0.22 0.40 8.32
N PHE A 50 -1.54 0.23 8.23
CA PHE A 50 -2.40 0.04 9.40
C PHE A 50 -2.05 -1.24 10.18
N LYS A 51 -1.79 -2.34 9.47
CA LYS A 51 -1.34 -3.59 10.09
C LYS A 51 -0.02 -3.41 10.82
N THR A 52 0.94 -2.73 10.18
CA THR A 52 2.27 -2.46 10.78
C THR A 52 2.13 -1.57 12.01
N GLU A 53 1.33 -0.50 11.95
CA GLU A 53 1.07 0.38 13.09
C GLU A 53 0.47 -0.38 14.27
N LYS A 54 -0.49 -1.28 14.01
CA LYS A 54 -1.10 -2.13 15.03
C LYS A 54 -0.09 -3.08 15.67
N GLU A 55 0.75 -3.73 14.87
CA GLU A 55 1.80 -4.63 15.37
C GLU A 55 2.81 -3.87 16.23
N VAL A 56 3.24 -2.67 15.81
CA VAL A 56 4.12 -1.81 16.61
C VAL A 56 3.46 -1.42 17.92
N ALA A 57 2.17 -1.04 17.91
CA ALA A 57 1.44 -0.69 19.12
C ALA A 57 1.36 -1.86 20.11
N GLN A 58 1.13 -3.09 19.61
CA GLN A 58 1.10 -4.31 20.42
C GLN A 58 2.46 -4.61 21.04
N VAL A 59 3.54 -4.58 20.24
CA VAL A 59 4.91 -4.81 20.74
C VAL A 59 5.28 -3.79 21.82
N LEU A 60 4.91 -2.52 21.63
CA LEU A 60 5.15 -1.47 22.63
C LEU A 60 4.35 -1.71 23.93
N GLU A 61 3.16 -2.27 23.84
CA GLU A 61 2.37 -2.66 25.01
C GLU A 61 2.99 -3.85 25.75
N GLU A 62 3.43 -4.88 25.02
CA GLU A 62 4.16 -6.02 25.59
C GLU A 62 5.41 -5.58 26.34
N ILE A 63 6.20 -4.67 25.75
CA ILE A 63 7.40 -4.09 26.39
C ILE A 63 7.04 -3.31 27.65
N ARG A 64 5.95 -2.52 27.65
CA ARG A 64 5.50 -1.79 28.85
C ARG A 64 5.07 -2.72 29.99
N ASN A 65 4.44 -3.84 29.65
CA ASN A 65 3.94 -4.81 30.61
C ASN A 65 5.03 -5.81 31.06
N TYR A 66 6.21 -5.79 30.42
CA TYR A 66 7.33 -6.64 30.77
C TYR A 66 7.99 -6.16 32.06
N SER A 67 7.70 -6.84 33.17
CA SER A 67 8.34 -6.62 34.46
C SER A 67 9.50 -7.62 34.62
N VAL A 68 10.72 -7.11 34.79
CA VAL A 68 11.89 -7.93 35.15
C VAL A 68 11.92 -8.03 36.67
N GLU A 69 11.70 -9.24 37.19
CA GLU A 69 12.01 -9.59 38.59
C GLU A 69 13.53 -9.71 38.82
#